data_AF-A0A326RWT2-F1
#
_entry.id   AF-A0A326RWT2-F1
#
_cell.length_a   1.000
_cell.length_b   1.000
_cell.length_c   1.000
_cell.angle_alpha   90.00
_cell.angle_beta   90.00
_cell.angle_gamma   90.00
#
_symmetry.space_group_name_H-M   'P 1'
#
loop_
_entity.id
_entity.type
_entity.pdbx_description
1 polymer ?
#
loop_
_entity_poly.entity_id
_entity_poly.type
_entity_poly.pdbx_seq_one_letter_code
_entity_poly.pdbx_strand_id
1 'polypeptide(L)'
;MINQADQETDRLFLFFLSHQVILSTIFHLSDQFDLFQDSISKSSSMQDPKSLTSVALFHQTFKHPVLPEPTIPSETRCNLRLSLLSEELKELEEAIENKDLVEIADALCDLQYVLSGAILEFGLGEKFKALFDEVQRSNMSKACKTEAEAKATVKHYEDKGTPCFYEKEGDLFLVFREGDHKTLKSVNYSPADLKGILEK
;
A
#
# COMPACT_ATOMS: atom_id res chain seq x y z
N MET A 1 -46.13 -28.06 -43.29
CA MET A 1 -46.21 -26.61 -43.00
C MET A 1 -45.71 -26.43 -41.58
N ILE A 2 -44.43 -26.09 -41.42
CA ILE A 2 -43.82 -25.85 -40.11
C ILE A 2 -44.10 -24.38 -39.76
N ASN A 3 -44.69 -24.16 -38.59
CA ASN A 3 -45.28 -22.90 -38.14
C ASN A 3 -44.26 -21.75 -38.15
N GLN A 4 -44.52 -20.72 -38.95
CA GLN A 4 -43.80 -19.43 -38.90
C GLN A 4 -43.99 -18.70 -37.56
N ALA A 5 -44.99 -19.07 -36.75
CA ALA A 5 -45.26 -18.48 -35.45
C ALA A 5 -44.20 -18.83 -34.36
N ASP A 6 -43.50 -19.96 -34.50
CA ASP A 6 -42.54 -20.45 -33.49
C ASP A 6 -41.18 -19.71 -33.58
N GLN A 7 -40.83 -19.21 -34.78
CA GLN A 7 -39.58 -18.47 -35.00
C GLN A 7 -39.63 -17.01 -34.51
N GLU A 8 -40.81 -16.39 -34.44
CA GLU A 8 -40.94 -15.03 -33.89
C GLU A 8 -40.88 -15.02 -32.36
N THR A 9 -41.46 -16.02 -31.70
CA THR A 9 -41.41 -16.16 -30.24
C THR A 9 -40.00 -16.41 -29.73
N ASP A 10 -39.19 -17.22 -30.43
CA ASP A 10 -37.78 -17.46 -30.08
C ASP A 10 -36.90 -16.22 -30.30
N ARG A 11 -37.16 -15.43 -31.35
CA ARG A 11 -36.44 -14.17 -31.58
C ARG A 11 -36.76 -13.11 -30.53
N LEU A 12 -38.03 -13.02 -30.12
CA LEU A 12 -38.45 -12.13 -29.03
C LEU A 12 -37.81 -12.57 -27.70
N PHE A 13 -37.77 -13.88 -27.42
CA PHE A 13 -37.15 -14.41 -26.20
C PHE A 13 -35.64 -14.15 -26.14
N LEU A 14 -34.92 -14.37 -27.25
CA LEU A 14 -33.48 -14.06 -27.37
C LEU A 14 -33.20 -12.55 -27.28
N PHE A 15 -34.10 -11.71 -27.82
CA PHE A 15 -34.00 -10.26 -27.69
C PHE A 15 -34.19 -9.80 -26.23
N PHE A 16 -35.14 -10.38 -25.51
CA PHE A 16 -35.34 -10.09 -24.08
C PHE A 16 -34.18 -10.56 -23.20
N LEU A 17 -33.64 -11.76 -23.43
CA LEU A 17 -32.47 -12.27 -22.71
C LEU A 17 -31.22 -11.41 -22.96
N SER A 18 -30.97 -10.99 -24.20
CA SER A 18 -29.84 -10.11 -24.52
C SER A 18 -29.99 -8.73 -23.88
N HIS A 19 -31.19 -8.16 -23.82
CA HIS A 19 -31.44 -6.90 -23.12
C HIS A 19 -31.27 -7.02 -21.60
N GLN A 20 -31.71 -8.12 -20.98
CA GLN A 20 -31.49 -8.36 -19.54
C GLN A 20 -30.00 -8.52 -19.21
N VAL A 21 -29.23 -9.22 -20.04
CA VAL A 21 -27.78 -9.35 -19.86
C VAL A 21 -27.10 -7.99 -19.97
N ILE A 22 -27.44 -7.18 -20.98
CA ILE A 22 -26.89 -5.84 -21.18
C ILE A 22 -27.24 -4.92 -20.00
N LEU A 23 -28.49 -4.93 -19.52
CA LEU A 23 -28.92 -4.15 -18.36
C LEU A 23 -28.18 -4.57 -17.07
N SER A 24 -27.95 -5.87 -16.85
CA SER A 24 -27.20 -6.34 -15.69
C SER A 24 -25.73 -5.93 -15.73
N THR A 25 -25.11 -5.96 -16.92
CA THR A 25 -23.72 -5.53 -17.11
C THR A 25 -23.57 -4.03 -16.92
N ILE A 26 -24.52 -3.23 -17.40
CA ILE A 26 -24.54 -1.77 -17.20
C ILE A 26 -24.69 -1.43 -15.71
N PHE A 27 -25.59 -2.13 -14.99
CA PHE A 27 -25.79 -1.91 -13.55
C PHE A 27 -24.55 -2.32 -12.73
N HIS A 28 -23.90 -3.42 -13.09
CA HIS A 28 -22.66 -3.84 -12.42
C HIS A 28 -21.49 -2.89 -12.70
N LEU A 29 -21.39 -2.36 -13.91
CA LEU A 29 -20.39 -1.35 -14.27
C LEU A 29 -20.66 0.00 -13.57
N SER A 30 -21.92 0.39 -13.35
CA SER A 30 -22.23 1.58 -12.57
C SER A 30 -21.89 1.41 -11.09
N ASP A 31 -22.19 0.25 -10.50
CA ASP A 31 -21.84 -0.04 -9.10
C ASP A 31 -20.31 -0.06 -8.90
N GLN A 32 -19.56 -0.66 -9.84
CA GLN A 32 -18.09 -0.62 -9.81
C GLN A 32 -17.53 0.79 -9.99
N PHE A 33 -18.16 1.62 -10.82
CA PHE A 33 -17.75 3.01 -11.04
C PHE A 33 -18.01 3.88 -9.80
N ASP A 34 -19.15 3.71 -9.13
CA ASP A 34 -19.48 4.42 -7.89
C ASP A 34 -18.56 4.01 -6.74
N LEU A 35 -18.28 2.71 -6.59
CA LEU A 35 -17.29 2.21 -5.61
C LEU A 35 -15.88 2.75 -5.89
N PHE A 36 -15.51 2.87 -7.16
CA PHE A 36 -14.23 3.43 -7.57
C PHE A 36 -14.16 4.94 -7.26
N GLN A 37 -15.20 5.72 -7.56
CA GLN A 37 -15.27 7.14 -7.22
C GLN A 37 -15.23 7.39 -5.70
N ASP A 38 -15.94 6.58 -4.92
CA ASP A 38 -15.93 6.64 -3.46
C ASP A 38 -14.53 6.34 -2.90
N SER A 39 -13.79 5.40 -3.49
CA SER A 39 -12.42 5.09 -3.06
C SER A 39 -11.44 6.23 -3.34
N ILE A 40 -11.56 6.90 -4.51
CA ILE A 40 -10.73 8.04 -4.88
C ILE A 40 -11.06 9.26 -4.02
N SER A 41 -12.34 9.52 -3.78
CA SER A 41 -12.81 10.59 -2.89
C SER A 41 -12.34 10.40 -1.45
N LYS A 42 -12.37 9.16 -0.93
CA LYS A 42 -11.86 8.87 0.43
C LYS A 42 -10.35 9.04 0.52
N SER A 43 -9.61 8.59 -0.48
CA SER A 43 -8.14 8.72 -0.52
C SER A 43 -7.68 10.18 -0.38
N SER A 44 -8.36 11.13 -1.02
CA SER A 44 -8.01 12.55 -0.93
C SER A 44 -8.46 13.25 0.36
N SER A 45 -9.15 12.55 1.27
CA SER A 45 -9.73 13.11 2.50
C SER A 45 -8.97 12.73 3.78
N MET A 46 -8.02 11.80 3.68
CA MET A 46 -7.23 11.34 4.83
C MET A 46 -6.21 12.41 5.24
N GLN A 47 -6.01 12.57 6.55
CA GLN A 47 -5.04 13.51 7.11
C GLN A 47 -3.83 12.74 7.64
N ASP A 48 -2.63 13.17 7.25
CA ASP A 48 -1.41 12.62 7.82
C ASP A 48 -1.26 13.05 9.29
N PRO A 49 -0.92 12.14 10.21
CA PRO A 49 -0.58 12.53 11.56
C PRO A 49 0.70 13.37 11.53
N LYS A 50 0.73 14.46 12.32
CA LYS A 50 1.93 15.28 12.53
C LYS A 50 2.93 14.60 13.50
N SER A 51 3.18 13.31 13.28
CA SER A 51 3.88 12.41 14.21
C SER A 51 5.25 12.95 14.61
N LEU A 52 6.10 13.24 13.62
CA LEU A 52 7.49 13.65 13.86
C LEU A 52 7.59 14.96 14.65
N THR A 53 6.79 15.97 14.31
CA THR A 53 6.78 17.26 15.03
C THR A 53 6.17 17.15 16.42
N SER A 54 5.13 16.32 16.61
CA SER A 54 4.53 16.07 17.93
C SER A 54 5.49 15.35 18.86
N VAL A 55 6.19 14.32 18.37
CA VAL A 55 7.18 13.59 19.17
C VAL A 55 8.44 14.43 19.41
N ALA A 56 8.84 15.31 18.49
CA ALA A 56 9.90 16.27 18.75
C ALA A 56 9.56 17.20 19.91
N LEU A 57 8.32 17.71 19.99
CA LEU A 57 7.85 18.49 21.12
C LEU A 57 7.87 17.68 22.43
N PHE A 58 7.46 16.41 22.39
CA PHE A 58 7.58 15.50 23.54
C PHE A 58 9.05 15.36 23.98
N HIS A 59 9.97 15.05 23.07
CA HIS A 59 11.40 14.93 23.39
C HIS A 59 11.96 16.23 24.01
N GLN A 60 11.60 17.40 23.48
CA GLN A 60 12.02 18.69 24.03
C GLN A 60 11.47 18.95 25.45
N THR A 61 10.22 18.55 25.68
CA THR A 61 9.53 18.70 26.96
C THR A 61 10.16 17.80 28.02
N PHE A 62 10.33 16.51 27.70
CA PHE A 62 10.83 15.48 28.62
C PHE A 62 12.35 15.25 28.55
N LYS A 63 13.07 16.14 27.85
CA LYS A 63 14.55 16.16 27.75
C LYS A 63 15.14 14.87 27.19
N HIS A 64 14.48 14.31 26.18
CA HIS A 64 15.02 13.23 25.35
C HIS A 64 15.82 13.79 24.17
N PRO A 65 16.81 13.03 23.66
CA PRO A 65 17.65 13.52 22.56
C PRO A 65 16.84 13.76 21.28
N VAL A 66 17.19 14.83 20.57
CA VAL A 66 16.86 15.08 19.17
C VAL A 66 18.18 15.50 18.54
N LEU A 67 18.75 14.65 17.69
CA LEU A 67 20.03 14.96 17.08
C LEU A 67 19.79 15.86 15.86
N PRO A 68 20.63 16.89 15.64
CA PRO A 68 20.43 17.83 14.54
C PRO A 68 20.81 17.25 13.18
N GLU A 69 21.67 16.22 13.17
CA GLU A 69 22.23 15.63 11.95
C GLU A 69 22.23 14.10 12.03
N PRO A 70 22.12 13.39 10.89
CA PRO A 70 22.15 11.93 10.84
C PRO A 70 23.35 11.36 11.60
N THR A 71 23.06 10.66 12.70
CA THR A 71 24.09 10.20 13.63
C THR A 71 23.65 8.87 14.23
N ILE A 72 24.59 7.94 14.39
CA ILE A 72 24.37 6.74 15.19
C ILE A 72 24.59 7.12 16.66
N PRO A 73 23.57 7.08 17.53
CA PRO A 73 23.73 7.43 18.94
C PRO A 73 24.48 6.32 19.69
N SER A 74 24.67 6.48 21.01
CA SER A 74 25.34 5.45 21.80
C SER A 74 24.60 4.12 21.74
N GLU A 75 25.32 3.02 21.93
CA GLU A 75 24.75 1.66 21.92
C GLU A 75 23.56 1.53 22.90
N THR A 76 23.67 2.12 24.09
CA THR A 76 22.57 2.16 25.07
C THR A 76 21.32 2.84 24.52
N ARG A 77 21.45 3.94 23.75
CA ARG A 77 20.31 4.63 23.13
C ARG A 77 19.74 3.83 21.96
N CYS A 78 20.60 3.24 21.12
CA CYS A 78 20.18 2.33 20.06
C CYS A 78 19.36 1.16 20.64
N ASN A 79 19.86 0.51 21.69
CA ASN A 79 19.17 -0.60 22.36
C ASN A 79 17.84 -0.18 22.97
N LEU A 80 17.76 1.03 23.56
CA LEU A 80 16.49 1.56 24.05
C LEU A 80 15.47 1.79 22.93
N ARG A 81 15.89 2.34 21.78
CA ARG A 81 14.97 2.53 20.65
C ARG A 81 14.47 1.21 20.09
N LEU A 82 15.36 0.22 19.98
CA LEU A 82 14.99 -1.13 19.54
C LEU A 82 14.07 -1.84 20.53
N SER A 83 14.30 -1.68 21.84
CA SER A 83 13.45 -2.32 22.86
C SER A 83 12.03 -1.76 22.82
N LEU A 84 11.87 -0.44 22.72
CA LEU A 84 10.55 0.20 22.64
C LEU A 84 9.81 -0.22 21.37
N LEU A 85 10.47 -0.20 20.20
CA LEU A 85 9.86 -0.70 18.96
C LEU A 85 9.43 -2.18 19.06
N SER A 86 10.21 -3.00 19.77
CA SER A 86 9.91 -4.42 19.95
C SER A 86 8.81 -4.67 20.98
N GLU A 87 8.59 -3.74 21.90
CA GLU A 87 7.50 -3.77 22.89
C GLU A 87 6.17 -3.52 22.18
N GLU A 88 6.02 -2.38 21.48
CA GLU A 88 4.78 -2.04 20.78
C GLU A 88 4.41 -3.06 19.68
N LEU A 89 5.41 -3.67 19.05
CA LEU A 89 5.17 -4.72 18.05
C LEU A 89 4.55 -5.98 18.69
N LYS A 90 4.96 -6.36 19.90
CA LYS A 90 4.38 -7.51 20.61
C LYS A 90 2.95 -7.21 21.05
N GLU A 91 2.69 -5.99 21.50
CA GLU A 91 1.32 -5.57 21.84
C GLU A 91 0.41 -5.64 20.61
N LEU A 92 0.90 -5.23 19.43
CA LEU A 92 0.18 -5.41 18.17
C LEU A 92 -0.06 -6.90 17.83
N GLU A 93 0.94 -7.77 18.02
CA GLU A 93 0.79 -9.22 17.81
C GLU A 93 -0.30 -9.81 18.72
N GLU A 94 -0.28 -9.47 20.01
CA GLU A 94 -1.27 -9.91 21.00
C GLU A 94 -2.67 -9.37 20.68
N ALA A 95 -2.79 -8.10 20.29
CA ALA A 95 -4.05 -7.48 19.91
C ALA A 95 -4.67 -8.13 18.65
N ILE A 96 -3.84 -8.49 17.67
CA ILE A 96 -4.28 -9.23 16.46
C ILE A 96 -4.75 -10.64 16.83
N GLU A 97 -4.01 -11.37 17.68
CA GLU A 97 -4.40 -12.71 18.14
C GLU A 97 -5.76 -12.68 18.88
N ASN A 98 -5.95 -11.67 19.72
CA ASN A 98 -7.18 -11.44 20.46
C ASN A 98 -8.32 -10.85 19.62
N LYS A 99 -8.05 -10.45 18.37
CA LYS A 99 -9.00 -9.77 17.46
C LYS A 99 -9.60 -8.51 18.07
N ASP A 100 -8.81 -7.78 18.86
CA ASP A 100 -9.23 -6.56 19.53
C ASP A 100 -8.86 -5.33 18.70
N LEU A 101 -9.85 -4.74 18.02
CA LEU A 101 -9.63 -3.58 17.15
C LEU A 101 -9.20 -2.32 17.91
N VAL A 102 -9.59 -2.19 19.18
CA VAL A 102 -9.22 -1.01 19.99
C VAL A 102 -7.74 -1.11 20.35
N GLU A 103 -7.30 -2.27 20.84
CA GLU A 103 -5.89 -2.52 21.17
C GLU A 103 -5.00 -2.51 19.91
N ILE A 104 -5.51 -2.99 18.76
CA ILE A 104 -4.80 -2.85 17.47
C ILE A 104 -4.59 -1.37 17.14
N ALA A 105 -5.60 -0.53 17.32
CA ALA A 105 -5.48 0.90 17.03
C ALA A 105 -4.48 1.58 17.98
N ASP A 106 -4.50 1.22 19.26
CA ASP A 106 -3.58 1.72 20.28
C ASP A 106 -2.12 1.35 19.94
N ALA A 107 -1.83 0.06 19.75
CA ALA A 107 -0.50 -0.42 19.41
C ALA A 107 0.04 0.17 18.09
N LEU A 108 -0.83 0.41 17.08
CA LEU A 108 -0.42 1.09 15.84
C LEU A 108 -0.06 2.56 16.06
N CYS A 109 -0.80 3.26 16.93
CA CYS A 109 -0.49 4.63 17.32
C CYS A 109 0.83 4.70 18.07
N ASP A 110 1.06 3.79 19.02
CA ASP A 110 2.27 3.77 19.83
C ASP A 110 3.50 3.35 19.03
N LEU A 111 3.37 2.37 18.13
CA LEU A 111 4.43 2.02 17.18
C LEU A 111 4.86 3.23 16.33
N GLN A 112 3.89 4.01 15.83
CA GLN A 112 4.19 5.25 15.11
C GLN A 112 4.86 6.30 16.01
N TYR A 113 4.49 6.37 17.28
CA TYR A 113 5.07 7.30 18.25
C TYR A 113 6.53 6.95 18.54
N VAL A 114 6.83 5.69 18.88
CA VAL A 114 8.19 5.24 19.19
C VAL A 114 9.10 5.24 17.96
N LEU A 115 8.54 4.97 16.76
CA LEU A 115 9.24 5.11 15.48
C LEU A 115 9.68 6.57 15.26
N SER A 116 8.77 7.52 15.49
CA SER A 116 9.10 8.95 15.38
C SER A 116 10.21 9.34 16.36
N GLY A 117 10.17 8.81 17.58
CA GLY A 117 11.23 9.00 18.57
C GLY A 117 12.57 8.45 18.11
N ALA A 118 12.59 7.26 17.49
CA ALA A 118 13.80 6.69 16.90
C ALA A 118 14.35 7.57 15.76
N ILE A 119 13.50 8.01 14.82
CA ILE A 119 13.92 8.91 13.73
C ILE A 119 14.63 10.16 14.25
N LEU A 120 14.09 10.78 15.32
CA LEU A 120 14.67 11.96 15.95
C LEU A 120 15.99 11.67 16.67
N GLU A 121 16.10 10.53 17.35
CA GLU A 121 17.34 10.15 18.05
C GLU A 121 18.47 9.72 17.13
N PHE A 122 18.15 9.31 15.90
CA PHE A 122 19.14 9.08 14.83
C PHE A 122 19.43 10.34 14.01
N GLY A 123 18.84 11.48 14.38
CA GLY A 123 19.06 12.76 13.70
C GLY A 123 18.53 12.83 12.28
N LEU A 124 17.53 12.01 11.97
CA LEU A 124 16.91 11.95 10.64
C LEU A 124 15.75 12.92 10.49
N GLY A 125 15.39 13.69 11.52
CA GLY A 125 14.18 14.50 11.56
C GLY A 125 13.97 15.40 10.34
N GLU A 126 14.97 16.20 9.97
CA GLU A 126 14.87 17.12 8.84
C GLU A 126 14.88 16.43 7.48
N LYS A 127 15.50 15.24 7.39
CA LYS A 127 15.65 14.47 6.14
C LYS A 127 14.56 13.41 5.95
N PHE A 128 13.81 13.07 7.00
CA PHE A 128 12.91 11.92 7.01
C PHE A 128 11.82 12.04 5.94
N LYS A 129 11.28 13.24 5.71
CA LYS A 129 10.32 13.47 4.63
C LYS A 129 10.90 13.06 3.27
N ALA A 130 12.10 13.53 2.94
CA ALA A 130 12.75 13.21 1.66
C ALA A 130 13.04 11.70 1.55
N LEU A 131 13.49 11.08 2.64
CA LEU A 131 13.72 9.63 2.69
C LEU A 131 12.43 8.85 2.45
N PHE A 132 11.33 9.22 3.11
CA PHE A 132 10.04 8.57 2.95
C PHE A 132 9.47 8.76 1.54
N ASP A 133 9.51 9.98 1.00
CA ASP A 133 9.05 10.28 -0.36
C ASP A 133 9.83 9.48 -1.41
N GLU A 134 11.14 9.28 -1.20
CA GLU A 134 11.98 8.48 -2.11
C GLU A 134 11.66 6.97 -2.02
N VAL A 135 11.40 6.45 -0.82
CA VAL A 135 10.88 5.09 -0.65
C VAL A 135 9.52 4.95 -1.33
N GLN A 136 8.63 5.93 -1.20
CA GLN A 136 7.33 5.93 -1.84
C GLN A 136 7.45 5.95 -3.37
N ARG A 137 8.30 6.83 -3.93
CA ARG A 137 8.59 6.85 -5.38
C ARG A 137 9.09 5.50 -5.86
N SER A 138 10.05 4.90 -5.16
CA SER A 138 10.58 3.58 -5.49
C SER A 138 9.50 2.49 -5.42
N ASN A 139 8.64 2.51 -4.39
CA ASN A 139 7.52 1.58 -4.25
C ASN A 139 6.51 1.71 -5.38
N MET A 140 6.15 2.93 -5.78
CA MET A 140 5.24 3.16 -6.90
C MET A 140 5.84 2.72 -8.25
N SER A 141 7.17 2.70 -8.39
CA SER A 141 7.84 2.17 -9.58
C SER A 141 7.75 0.64 -9.75
N LYS A 142 7.15 -0.07 -8.78
CA LYS A 142 6.85 -1.51 -8.91
C LYS A 142 5.76 -1.78 -9.94
N ALA A 143 4.83 -0.83 -10.16
CA ALA A 143 3.76 -0.96 -11.12
C ALA A 143 4.30 -0.89 -12.56
N CYS A 144 3.73 -1.71 -13.45
CA CYS A 144 4.04 -1.68 -14.87
C CYS A 144 3.14 -0.67 -15.58
N LYS A 145 3.68 0.09 -16.54
CA LYS A 145 2.94 1.11 -17.31
C LYS A 145 2.28 0.55 -18.55
N THR A 146 2.71 -0.63 -19.00
CA THR A 146 2.19 -1.28 -20.20
C THR A 146 1.98 -2.76 -19.95
N GLU A 147 1.05 -3.36 -20.69
CA GLU A 147 0.80 -4.80 -20.63
C GLU A 147 2.05 -5.61 -21.06
N ALA A 148 2.83 -5.07 -22.01
CA ALA A 148 4.07 -5.71 -22.46
C ALA A 148 5.09 -5.80 -21.32
N GLU A 149 5.23 -4.74 -20.52
CA GLU A 149 6.07 -4.71 -19.32
C GLU A 149 5.57 -5.68 -18.24
N ALA A 150 4.25 -5.77 -18.05
CA ALA A 150 3.66 -6.72 -17.11
C ALA A 150 3.94 -8.18 -17.51
N LYS A 151 3.76 -8.52 -18.78
CA LYS A 151 4.10 -9.85 -19.34
C LYS A 151 5.58 -10.16 -19.21
N ALA A 152 6.45 -9.20 -19.48
CA ALA A 152 7.90 -9.36 -19.28
C ALA A 152 8.26 -9.59 -17.81
N THR A 153 7.55 -8.90 -16.90
CA THR A 153 7.73 -9.06 -15.45
C THR A 153 7.26 -10.41 -14.95
N VAL A 154 6.08 -10.89 -15.39
CA VAL A 154 5.61 -12.24 -15.04
C VAL A 154 6.62 -13.28 -15.51
N LYS A 155 7.03 -13.23 -16.78
CA LYS A 155 8.05 -14.13 -17.33
C LYS A 155 9.34 -14.11 -16.50
N HIS A 156 9.81 -12.93 -16.10
CA HIS A 156 11.02 -12.79 -15.28
C HIS A 156 10.94 -13.53 -13.93
N TYR A 157 9.77 -13.58 -13.31
CA TYR A 157 9.55 -14.28 -12.04
C TYR A 157 9.23 -15.76 -12.23
N GLU A 158 8.48 -16.13 -13.27
CA GLU A 158 8.25 -17.52 -13.65
C GLU A 158 9.57 -18.25 -13.96
N ASP A 159 10.48 -17.60 -14.69
CA ASP A 159 11.83 -18.13 -14.98
C ASP A 159 12.67 -18.37 -13.71
N LYS A 160 12.28 -17.74 -12.58
CA LYS A 160 12.89 -17.92 -11.25
C LYS A 160 12.09 -18.87 -10.35
N GLY A 161 11.06 -19.54 -10.88
CA GLY A 161 10.20 -20.43 -10.11
C GLY A 161 9.30 -19.69 -9.11
N THR A 162 8.95 -18.44 -9.39
CA THR A 162 7.97 -17.67 -8.61
C THR A 162 6.68 -17.51 -9.43
N PRO A 163 5.66 -18.36 -9.19
CA PRO A 163 4.36 -18.20 -9.83
C PRO A 163 3.77 -16.82 -9.53
N CYS A 164 3.30 -16.15 -10.57
CA CYS A 164 2.76 -14.80 -10.47
C CYS A 164 1.83 -14.50 -11.64
N PHE A 165 0.99 -13.50 -11.45
CA PHE A 165 0.05 -13.02 -12.46
C PHE A 165 -0.01 -11.50 -12.41
N TYR A 166 -0.67 -10.88 -13.38
CA TYR A 166 -0.89 -9.45 -13.39
C TYR A 166 -2.37 -9.10 -13.52
N GLU A 167 -2.74 -7.96 -12.95
CA GLU A 167 -4.07 -7.36 -13.04
C GLU A 167 -3.95 -5.94 -13.60
N LYS A 168 -4.93 -5.51 -14.38
CA LYS A 168 -5.01 -4.13 -14.85
C LYS A 168 -5.80 -3.29 -13.85
N GLU A 169 -5.21 -2.22 -13.36
CA GLU A 169 -5.82 -1.29 -12.40
C GLU A 169 -5.68 0.14 -12.94
N GLY A 170 -6.78 0.72 -13.42
CA GLY A 170 -6.75 1.99 -14.16
C GLY A 170 -5.80 1.95 -15.37
N ASP A 171 -4.79 2.81 -15.34
CA ASP A 171 -3.75 2.93 -16.38
C ASP A 171 -2.51 2.06 -16.10
N LEU A 172 -2.50 1.32 -14.99
CA LEU A 172 -1.36 0.52 -14.53
C LEU A 172 -1.64 -0.97 -14.66
N PHE A 173 -0.56 -1.75 -14.65
CA PHE A 173 -0.58 -3.20 -14.56
C PHE A 173 0.20 -3.62 -13.32
N LEU A 174 -0.48 -4.27 -12.39
CA LEU A 174 0.08 -4.68 -11.09
C LEU A 174 0.43 -6.16 -11.16
N VAL A 175 1.64 -6.52 -10.76
CA VAL A 175 2.10 -7.92 -10.77
C VAL A 175 2.12 -8.45 -9.35
N PHE A 176 1.45 -9.57 -9.12
CA PHE A 176 1.30 -10.18 -7.81
C PHE A 176 1.83 -11.60 -7.80
N ARG A 177 2.44 -11.98 -6.69
CA ARG A 177 2.79 -13.37 -6.42
C ARG A 177 1.53 -14.18 -6.10
N GLU A 178 1.45 -15.40 -6.62
CA GLU A 178 0.39 -16.33 -6.24
C GLU A 178 0.53 -16.76 -4.77
N GLY A 179 -0.60 -16.86 -4.07
CA GLY A 179 -0.69 -17.34 -2.69
C GLY A 179 -0.89 -16.23 -1.65
N ASP A 180 -0.06 -15.19 -1.66
CA ASP A 180 -0.13 -14.10 -0.67
C ASP A 180 -0.42 -12.71 -1.26
N HIS A 181 -0.65 -12.63 -2.58
CA HIS A 181 -0.90 -11.39 -3.31
C HIS A 181 0.15 -10.30 -3.05
N LYS A 182 1.39 -10.69 -2.74
CA LYS A 182 2.47 -9.75 -2.56
C LYS A 182 2.80 -9.08 -3.88
N THR A 183 2.81 -7.74 -3.89
CA THR A 183 3.26 -6.95 -5.05
C THR A 183 4.72 -7.27 -5.41
N LEU A 184 4.93 -7.64 -6.66
CA LEU A 184 6.24 -7.89 -7.25
C LEU A 184 6.78 -6.65 -7.96
N LYS A 185 8.10 -6.61 -8.17
CA LYS A 185 8.78 -5.46 -8.76
C LYS A 185 8.74 -5.57 -10.28
N SER A 186 8.26 -4.55 -10.98
CA SER A 186 8.44 -4.43 -12.44
C SER A 186 9.89 -4.68 -12.85
N VAL A 187 10.11 -5.21 -14.05
CA VAL A 187 11.43 -5.26 -14.69
C VAL A 187 12.08 -3.87 -14.85
N ASN A 188 11.29 -2.80 -14.88
CA ASN A 188 11.77 -1.41 -14.90
C ASN A 188 11.74 -0.74 -13.51
N TYR A 189 11.63 -1.52 -12.44
CA TYR A 189 11.67 -1.02 -11.07
C TYR A 189 12.90 -0.15 -10.82
N SER A 190 12.69 0.97 -10.13
CA SER A 190 13.74 1.91 -9.76
C SER A 190 13.98 1.84 -8.23
N PRO A 191 15.16 1.42 -7.76
CA PRO A 191 15.47 1.37 -6.34
C PRO A 191 15.53 2.78 -5.71
N ALA A 192 15.25 2.85 -4.41
CA ALA A 192 15.36 4.07 -3.62
C ALA A 192 16.83 4.49 -3.44
N ASP A 193 17.15 5.77 -3.67
CA ASP A 193 18.47 6.36 -3.37
C ASP A 193 18.47 7.11 -2.03
N LEU A 194 18.56 6.34 -0.94
CA LEU A 194 18.63 6.92 0.41
C LEU A 194 20.00 7.54 0.71
N LYS A 195 21.07 6.97 0.12
CA LYS A 195 22.44 7.43 0.32
C LYS A 195 22.61 8.86 -0.20
N GLY A 196 22.13 9.13 -1.41
CA GLY A 196 22.17 10.47 -1.99
C GLY A 196 21.34 11.52 -1.23
N ILE A 197 20.41 11.11 -0.36
CA ILE A 197 19.65 12.02 0.51
C ILE A 197 20.41 12.28 1.82
N LEU A 198 21.04 11.24 2.38
CA LEU A 198 21.84 11.36 3.60
C LEU A 198 23.12 12.18 3.40
N GLU A 199 23.71 12.14 2.20
CA GLU A 199 24.98 12.81 1.87
C GLU A 199 24.82 14.28 1.40
N LYS A 200 23.59 14.77 1.23
CA LYS A 200 23.29 16.18 0.89
C LYS A 200 23.24 17.08 2.12
#